data_AF-A0A7M1T4H5-F1
#
_entry.id   AF-A0A7M1T4H5-F1
#
_cell.length_a   1.000
_cell.length_b   1.000
_cell.length_c   1.000
_cell.angle_alpha   90.00
_cell.angle_beta   90.00
_cell.angle_gamma   90.00
#
_symmetry.space_group_name_H-M   'P 1'
#
loop_
_entity.id
_entity.type
_entity.pdbx_description
1 polymer ?
#
loop_
_entity_poly.entity_id
_entity_poly.type
_entity_poly.pdbx_seq_one_letter_code
_entity_poly.pdbx_strand_id
1 'polypeptide(L)'
;MNELKYENQLRNIFANVNEWLKFAEAKNFGLLTLSAAFIFGLTQIDFPEYSKVAYATNCVFIPFAVFSIVICLISLFPILTKIKKREWAKSWINRFSNFIDKEDKFENIHFYGYLRDIDKEEFEREFLRKTNSSEIFTEYERELVSQIIYNSGIAWLKYQLFKIATFIFGLGLILSVLFYVILCICSRF
;
A
#
# COMPACT_ATOMS: atom_id res chain seq x y z
N MET A 1 -15.36 -17.65 34.14
CA MET A 1 -15.00 -17.17 32.79
C MET A 1 -15.87 -15.95 32.54
N ASN A 2 -15.29 -14.77 32.29
CA ASN A 2 -16.12 -13.59 31.99
C ASN A 2 -16.85 -13.83 30.68
N GLU A 3 -18.16 -13.54 30.67
CA GLU A 3 -18.98 -13.64 29.46
C GLU A 3 -18.48 -12.59 28.45
N LEU A 4 -18.12 -13.05 27.25
CA LEU A 4 -17.70 -12.19 26.15
C LEU A 4 -18.95 -11.65 25.45
N LYS A 5 -19.08 -10.33 25.36
CA LYS A 5 -20.34 -9.68 24.97
C LYS A 5 -20.31 -9.16 23.53
N TYR A 6 -19.13 -8.76 23.06
CA TYR A 6 -18.91 -8.17 21.74
C TYR A 6 -17.98 -8.99 20.85
N GLU A 7 -17.60 -10.18 21.28
CA GLU A 7 -16.64 -11.02 20.56
C GLU A 7 -17.00 -11.17 19.08
N ASN A 8 -18.27 -11.46 18.76
CA ASN A 8 -18.70 -11.67 17.38
C ASN A 8 -18.56 -10.41 16.52
N GLN A 9 -18.96 -9.25 17.04
CA GLN A 9 -18.86 -7.98 16.33
C GLN A 9 -17.39 -7.59 16.11
N LEU A 10 -16.55 -7.76 17.13
CA LEU A 10 -15.11 -7.49 17.03
C LEU A 10 -14.43 -8.46 16.07
N ARG A 11 -14.77 -9.75 16.10
CA ARG A 11 -14.28 -10.74 15.12
C ARG A 11 -14.69 -10.37 13.69
N ASN A 12 -15.89 -9.84 13.47
CA ASN A 12 -16.33 -9.39 12.15
C ASN A 12 -15.51 -8.18 11.67
N ILE A 13 -15.26 -7.19 12.52
CA ILE A 13 -14.41 -6.04 12.19
C ILE A 13 -12.98 -6.51 11.90
N PHE A 14 -12.44 -7.40 12.74
CA PHE A 14 -11.12 -7.99 12.56
C PHE A 14 -10.99 -8.75 11.24
N ALA A 15 -11.99 -9.58 10.90
CA ALA A 15 -12.04 -10.29 9.63
C ALA A 15 -12.04 -9.32 8.44
N ASN A 16 -12.87 -8.27 8.49
CA ASN A 16 -12.89 -7.24 7.44
C ASN A 16 -11.53 -6.55 7.26
N VAL A 17 -10.90 -6.12 8.37
CA VAL A 17 -9.55 -5.52 8.33
C VAL A 17 -8.51 -6.48 7.75
N ASN A 18 -8.59 -7.77 8.08
CA ASN A 18 -7.71 -8.77 7.51
C ASN A 18 -7.94 -8.97 6.01
N GLU A 19 -9.17 -8.87 5.52
CA GLU A 19 -9.43 -8.90 4.07
C GLU A 19 -8.83 -7.68 3.35
N TRP A 20 -8.93 -6.48 3.93
CA TRP A 20 -8.24 -5.30 3.40
C TRP A 20 -6.71 -5.49 3.37
N LEU A 21 -6.15 -6.09 4.43
CA LEU A 21 -4.73 -6.39 4.50
C LEU A 21 -4.30 -7.38 3.41
N LYS A 22 -5.01 -8.50 3.26
CA LYS A 22 -4.76 -9.50 2.20
C LYS A 22 -4.89 -8.88 0.82
N PHE A 23 -5.89 -8.02 0.60
CA PHE A 23 -6.08 -7.35 -0.68
C PHE A 23 -4.93 -6.37 -1.00
N ALA A 24 -4.42 -5.66 0.01
CA ALA A 24 -3.23 -4.81 -0.13
C ALA A 24 -1.99 -5.64 -0.50
N GLU A 25 -1.82 -6.83 0.09
CA GLU A 25 -0.73 -7.74 -0.24
C GLU A 25 -0.85 -8.29 -1.66
N ALA A 26 -2.04 -8.75 -2.05
CA ALA A 26 -2.31 -9.23 -3.39
C ALA A 26 -2.01 -8.17 -4.46
N LYS A 27 -2.35 -6.89 -4.21
CA LYS A 27 -1.99 -5.77 -5.09
C LYS A 27 -0.49 -5.57 -5.24
N ASN A 28 0.26 -5.58 -4.13
CA ASN A 28 1.72 -5.44 -4.18
C ASN A 28 2.38 -6.64 -4.88
N PHE A 29 1.92 -7.87 -4.64
CA PHE A 29 2.36 -9.05 -5.39
C PHE A 29 2.03 -8.94 -6.88
N GLY A 30 0.81 -8.50 -7.23
CA GLY A 30 0.40 -8.33 -8.62
C GLY A 30 1.30 -7.35 -9.36
N LEU A 31 1.60 -6.20 -8.77
CA LEU A 31 2.50 -5.21 -9.38
C LEU A 31 3.96 -5.71 -9.45
N LEU A 32 4.42 -6.43 -8.42
CA LEU A 32 5.73 -7.07 -8.40
C LEU A 32 5.88 -8.05 -9.58
N THR A 33 4.92 -8.96 -9.73
CA THR A 33 4.89 -9.96 -10.82
C THR A 33 4.81 -9.27 -12.18
N LEU A 34 3.94 -8.28 -12.34
CA LEU A 34 3.82 -7.50 -13.57
C LEU A 34 5.16 -6.83 -13.93
N SER A 35 5.77 -6.12 -12.99
CA SER A 35 7.04 -5.42 -13.22
C SER A 35 8.16 -6.39 -13.57
N ALA A 36 8.25 -7.52 -12.87
CA ALA A 36 9.23 -8.55 -13.17
C ALA A 36 9.01 -9.18 -14.57
N ALA A 37 7.75 -9.43 -14.94
CA ALA A 37 7.40 -9.96 -16.26
C ALA A 37 7.77 -8.99 -17.39
N PHE A 38 7.54 -7.68 -17.20
CA PHE A 38 7.97 -6.66 -18.16
C PHE A 38 9.48 -6.65 -18.33
N ILE A 39 10.25 -6.61 -17.24
CA ILE A 39 11.72 -6.64 -17.30
C ILE A 39 12.19 -7.93 -17.98
N PHE A 40 11.66 -9.08 -17.56
CA PHE A 40 12.01 -10.37 -18.17
C PHE A 40 11.71 -10.37 -19.68
N GLY A 41 10.50 -10.00 -20.10
CA GLY A 41 10.12 -9.96 -21.51
C GLY A 41 11.05 -9.06 -22.35
N LEU A 42 11.45 -7.91 -21.82
CA LEU A 42 12.38 -7.00 -22.50
C LEU A 42 13.78 -7.59 -22.65
N THR A 43 14.25 -8.40 -21.70
CA THR A 43 15.55 -9.09 -21.82
C THR A 43 15.55 -10.22 -22.86
N GLN A 44 14.38 -10.68 -23.30
CA GLN A 44 14.26 -11.71 -24.33
C GLN A 44 14.23 -11.13 -25.75
N ILE A 45 14.22 -9.80 -25.90
CA ILE A 45 14.16 -9.14 -27.21
C ILE A 45 15.57 -8.84 -27.67
N ASP A 46 15.97 -9.44 -28.79
CA ASP A 46 17.20 -9.08 -29.50
C ASP A 46 17.02 -7.77 -30.26
N PHE A 47 17.34 -6.67 -29.58
CA PHE A 47 17.29 -5.35 -30.20
C PHE A 47 18.44 -5.14 -31.18
N PRO A 48 18.19 -4.53 -32.35
CA PRO A 48 19.27 -4.10 -33.25
C PRO A 48 20.26 -3.17 -32.57
N GLU A 49 21.51 -3.19 -33.03
CA GLU A 49 22.54 -2.23 -32.62
C GLU A 49 22.02 -0.81 -32.85
N TYR A 50 22.15 0.06 -31.82
CA TYR A 50 21.59 1.42 -31.80
C TYR A 50 20.06 1.55 -31.81
N SER A 51 19.33 0.51 -31.39
CA SER A 51 17.88 0.59 -31.19
C SER A 51 17.50 1.69 -30.18
N LYS A 52 16.77 2.70 -30.65
CA LYS A 52 16.21 3.77 -29.81
C LYS A 52 15.24 3.24 -28.77
N VAL A 53 14.50 2.18 -29.10
CA VAL A 53 13.58 1.50 -28.19
C VAL A 53 14.37 0.84 -27.05
N ALA A 54 15.47 0.15 -27.38
CA ALA A 54 16.34 -0.46 -26.38
C ALA A 54 16.94 0.61 -25.45
N TYR A 55 17.39 1.73 -26.01
CA TYR A 55 17.95 2.83 -25.24
C TYR A 55 16.90 3.46 -24.30
N ALA A 56 15.71 3.78 -24.80
CA ALA A 56 14.63 4.33 -23.98
C ALA A 56 14.14 3.36 -22.90
N THR A 57 14.16 2.06 -23.19
CA THR A 57 13.78 1.03 -22.23
C THR A 57 14.84 0.88 -21.14
N ASN A 58 16.11 0.69 -21.52
CA ASN A 58 17.20 0.41 -20.59
C ASN A 58 17.57 1.62 -19.72
N CYS A 59 17.56 2.82 -20.29
CA CYS A 59 17.96 4.03 -19.56
C CYS A 59 16.83 4.66 -18.76
N VAL A 60 15.56 4.42 -19.12
CA VAL A 60 14.41 5.06 -18.46
C VAL A 60 13.50 4.03 -17.81
N PHE A 61 12.91 3.11 -18.57
CA PHE A 61 11.88 2.22 -18.02
C PHE A 61 12.43 1.24 -16.97
N ILE A 62 13.52 0.53 -17.24
CA ILE A 62 14.07 -0.50 -16.34
C ILE A 62 14.40 0.08 -14.95
N PRO A 63 15.11 1.22 -14.80
CA PRO A 63 15.37 1.82 -13.50
C PRO A 63 14.10 2.10 -12.68
N PHE A 64 13.05 2.64 -13.32
CA PHE A 64 11.78 2.91 -12.65
C PHE A 64 11.04 1.62 -12.26
N ALA A 65 11.04 0.62 -13.14
CA ALA A 65 10.45 -0.68 -12.86
C ALA A 65 11.17 -1.40 -11.70
N VAL A 66 12.50 -1.37 -11.65
CA VAL A 66 13.30 -1.90 -10.54
C VAL A 66 12.98 -1.16 -9.24
N PHE A 67 12.86 0.18 -9.27
CA PHE A 67 12.50 0.93 -8.08
C PHE A 67 11.09 0.59 -7.57
N SER A 68 10.13 0.42 -8.49
CA SER A 68 8.78 -0.06 -8.16
C SER A 68 8.79 -1.45 -7.51
N ILE A 69 9.61 -2.39 -8.04
CA ILE A 69 9.83 -3.72 -7.46
C ILE A 69 10.36 -3.61 -6.03
N VAL A 70 11.36 -2.78 -5.78
CA VAL A 70 11.93 -2.59 -4.43
C VAL A 70 10.87 -2.11 -3.45
N ILE A 71 10.00 -1.17 -3.86
CA ILE A 71 8.91 -0.68 -3.00
C ILE A 71 7.90 -1.80 -2.72
N CYS A 72 7.51 -2.58 -3.73
CA CYS A 72 6.62 -3.73 -3.56
C CYS A 72 7.22 -4.75 -2.58
N LEU A 73 8.52 -5.04 -2.70
CA LEU A 73 9.21 -5.94 -1.78
C LEU A 73 9.19 -5.40 -0.35
N ILE A 74 9.53 -4.12 -0.14
CA ILE A 74 9.46 -3.47 1.19
C ILE A 74 8.05 -3.62 1.79
N SER A 75 7.00 -3.49 0.98
CA SER A 75 5.60 -3.67 1.38
C SER A 75 5.26 -5.10 1.81
N LEU A 76 6.02 -6.11 1.37
CA LEU A 76 5.80 -7.52 1.71
C LEU A 76 6.59 -7.95 2.95
N PHE A 77 7.66 -7.23 3.32
CA PHE A 77 8.49 -7.61 4.47
C PHE A 77 7.85 -7.25 5.83
N PRO A 78 8.17 -8.01 6.90
CA PRO A 78 7.78 -7.70 8.27
C PRO A 78 8.34 -6.36 8.80
N ILE A 79 9.25 -5.72 8.05
CA ILE A 79 9.85 -4.43 8.39
C ILE A 79 8.82 -3.30 8.52
N LEU A 80 7.65 -3.45 7.89
CA LEU A 80 6.53 -2.52 8.01
C LEU A 80 6.13 -2.24 9.46
N THR A 81 6.27 -3.23 10.34
CA THR A 81 6.01 -3.07 11.78
C THR A 81 6.94 -2.04 12.43
N LYS A 82 8.20 -1.99 11.98
CA LYS A 82 9.20 -1.00 12.43
C LYS A 82 8.96 0.36 11.77
N ILE A 83 8.58 0.37 10.48
CA ILE A 83 8.26 1.60 9.74
C ILE A 83 7.05 2.30 10.36
N LYS A 84 6.00 1.55 10.74
CA LYS A 84 4.82 2.08 11.42
C LYS A 84 5.17 2.87 12.69
N LYS A 85 6.19 2.42 13.44
CA LYS A 85 6.66 3.06 14.68
C LYS A 85 7.57 4.27 14.44
N ARG A 86 8.05 4.49 13.21
CA ARG A 86 8.96 5.58 12.86
C ARG A 86 8.18 6.72 12.23
N GLU A 87 7.89 7.75 13.02
CA GLU A 87 7.09 8.90 12.59
C GLU A 87 7.65 9.60 11.34
N TRP A 88 8.97 9.72 11.21
CA TRP A 88 9.57 10.32 10.02
C TRP A 88 9.23 9.53 8.75
N ALA A 89 9.34 8.19 8.79
CA ALA A 89 9.09 7.35 7.63
C ALA A 89 7.60 7.37 7.26
N LYS A 90 6.72 7.29 8.27
CA LYS A 90 5.26 7.42 8.09
C LYS A 90 4.89 8.78 7.47
N SER A 91 5.49 9.87 7.94
CA SER A 91 5.28 11.22 7.44
C SER A 91 5.73 11.37 5.97
N TRP A 92 6.90 10.84 5.62
CA TRP A 92 7.39 10.82 4.23
C TRP A 92 6.46 10.05 3.29
N ILE A 93 6.07 8.83 3.68
CA ILE A 93 5.13 7.99 2.90
C ILE A 93 3.80 8.73 2.73
N ASN A 94 3.27 9.32 3.79
CA ASN A 94 2.01 10.05 3.74
C ASN A 94 2.08 11.29 2.83
N ARG A 95 3.17 12.06 2.89
CA ARG A 95 3.36 13.24 2.01
C ARG A 95 3.41 12.83 0.55
N PHE A 96 4.22 11.83 0.23
CA PHE A 96 4.37 11.39 -1.16
C PHE A 96 3.08 10.76 -1.69
N SER A 97 2.40 9.96 -0.87
CA SER A 97 1.15 9.36 -1.32
C SER A 97 0.02 10.39 -1.49
N ASN A 98 -0.07 11.41 -0.63
CA ASN A 98 -1.07 12.46 -0.77
C ASN A 98 -0.79 13.40 -1.95
N PHE A 99 0.46 13.47 -2.42
CA PHE A 99 0.78 14.13 -3.68
C PHE A 99 0.20 13.37 -4.89
N ILE A 100 0.15 12.03 -4.82
CA ILE A 100 -0.42 11.18 -5.89
C ILE A 100 -1.94 11.21 -5.84
N ASP A 101 -2.50 10.92 -4.67
CA ASP A 101 -3.93 10.79 -4.45
C ASP A 101 -4.25 11.14 -2.99
N LYS A 102 -5.03 12.20 -2.79
CA LYS A 102 -5.30 12.77 -1.47
C LYS A 102 -6.32 11.89 -0.76
N GLU A 103 -5.99 11.43 0.44
CA GLU A 103 -6.95 10.68 1.24
C GLU A 103 -8.02 11.60 1.85
N ASP A 104 -9.27 11.26 1.58
CA ASP A 104 -10.42 11.84 2.27
C ASP A 104 -10.64 11.18 3.64
N LYS A 105 -11.04 11.99 4.61
CA LYS A 105 -11.41 11.48 5.93
C LYS A 105 -12.80 10.86 5.86
N PHE A 106 -12.89 9.58 6.22
CA PHE A 106 -14.15 8.85 6.30
C PHE A 106 -14.27 8.13 7.65
N GLU A 107 -15.07 8.69 8.55
CA GLU A 107 -15.20 8.22 9.93
C GLU A 107 -16.11 6.99 10.03
N ASN A 108 -15.50 5.80 10.01
CA ASN A 108 -16.23 4.54 10.10
C ASN A 108 -15.38 3.47 10.79
N ILE A 109 -15.87 2.90 11.90
CA ILE A 109 -15.19 1.85 12.69
C ILE A 109 -15.03 0.51 11.95
N HIS A 110 -15.63 0.35 10.77
CA HIS A 110 -15.39 -0.78 9.88
C HIS A 110 -14.33 -0.48 8.81
N PHE A 111 -13.92 0.78 8.65
CA PHE A 111 -12.98 1.20 7.63
C PHE A 111 -11.56 1.28 8.19
N TYR A 112 -10.64 0.49 7.62
CA TYR A 112 -9.23 0.43 8.05
C TYR A 112 -8.54 1.82 8.03
N GLY A 113 -8.96 2.70 7.12
CA GLY A 113 -8.40 4.04 6.99
C GLY A 113 -8.73 4.96 8.17
N TYR A 114 -9.88 4.78 8.81
CA TYR A 114 -10.22 5.49 10.06
C TYR A 114 -9.59 4.81 11.27
N LEU A 115 -9.68 3.48 11.34
CA LEU A 115 -9.18 2.66 12.44
C LEU A 115 -7.67 2.81 12.70
N ARG A 116 -6.89 3.21 11.68
CA ARG A 116 -5.45 3.41 11.82
C ARG A 116 -5.07 4.66 12.61
N ASP A 117 -5.97 5.63 12.69
CA ASP A 117 -5.71 6.98 13.22
C ASP A 117 -6.26 7.16 14.65
N ILE A 118 -7.05 6.20 15.14
CA ILE A 118 -7.61 6.19 16.49
C ILE A 118 -6.87 5.22 17.41
N ASP A 119 -6.96 5.43 18.71
CA ASP A 119 -6.47 4.52 19.74
C ASP A 119 -7.55 3.56 20.26
N LYS A 120 -7.20 2.71 21.23
CA LYS A 120 -8.10 1.66 21.72
C LYS A 120 -9.26 2.26 22.49
N GLU A 121 -8.99 3.30 23.25
CA GLU A 121 -9.93 4.01 24.10
C GLU A 121 -10.96 4.75 23.23
N GLU A 122 -10.52 5.38 22.16
CA GLU A 122 -11.39 5.99 21.15
C GLU A 122 -12.20 4.95 20.38
N PHE A 123 -11.59 3.81 20.01
CA PHE A 123 -12.34 2.71 19.41
C PHE A 123 -13.44 2.20 20.34
N GLU A 124 -13.13 1.89 21.61
CA GLU A 124 -14.09 1.38 22.60
C GLU A 124 -15.25 2.38 22.77
N ARG A 125 -14.93 3.67 22.90
CA ARG A 125 -15.92 4.75 22.98
C ARG A 125 -16.84 4.80 21.76
N GLU A 126 -16.28 4.81 20.55
CA GLU A 126 -17.08 4.89 19.32
C GLU A 126 -17.91 3.63 19.08
N PHE A 127 -17.37 2.46 19.42
CA PHE A 127 -18.09 1.19 19.33
C PHE A 127 -19.31 1.20 20.25
N LEU A 128 -19.11 1.48 21.55
CA LEU A 128 -20.17 1.50 22.55
C LEU A 128 -21.25 2.53 22.21
N ARG A 129 -20.83 3.71 21.72
CA ARG A 129 -21.75 4.75 21.24
C ARG A 129 -22.61 4.27 20.07
N LYS A 130 -22.04 3.53 19.10
CA LYS A 130 -22.77 3.02 17.93
C LYS A 130 -23.66 1.82 18.27
N THR A 131 -23.31 1.05 19.29
CA THR A 131 -24.13 -0.09 19.76
C THR A 131 -25.14 0.30 20.85
N ASN A 132 -25.18 1.58 21.26
CA ASN A 132 -25.98 2.06 22.39
C ASN A 132 -25.78 1.23 23.67
N SER A 133 -24.54 0.88 23.97
CA SER A 133 -24.20 0.09 25.16
C SER A 133 -23.29 0.85 26.12
N SER A 134 -23.41 0.55 27.40
CA SER A 134 -22.57 1.10 28.48
C SER A 134 -21.68 0.04 29.13
N GLU A 135 -21.61 -1.15 28.55
CA GLU A 135 -20.83 -2.25 29.12
C GLU A 135 -19.33 -2.08 28.86
N ILE A 136 -18.53 -2.55 29.81
CA ILE A 136 -17.07 -2.44 29.75
C ILE A 136 -16.51 -3.61 28.96
N PHE A 137 -15.54 -3.35 28.09
CA PHE A 137 -14.84 -4.41 27.38
C PHE A 137 -14.04 -5.28 28.34
N THR A 138 -14.13 -6.58 28.14
CA THR A 138 -13.24 -7.55 28.76
C THR A 138 -11.81 -7.38 28.25
N GLU A 139 -10.83 -7.94 28.97
CA GLU A 139 -9.43 -7.93 28.54
C GLU A 139 -9.24 -8.57 27.15
N TYR A 140 -9.94 -9.69 26.91
CA TYR A 140 -9.92 -10.38 25.61
C TYR A 140 -10.43 -9.50 24.47
N GLU A 141 -11.53 -8.77 24.69
CA GLU A 141 -12.08 -7.85 23.70
C GLU A 141 -11.11 -6.69 23.42
N ARG A 142 -10.41 -6.19 24.44
CA ARG A 142 -9.36 -5.17 24.27
C ARG A 142 -8.14 -5.67 23.51
N GLU A 143 -7.79 -6.96 23.63
CA GLU A 143 -6.78 -7.59 22.80
C GLU A 143 -7.21 -7.65 21.33
N LEU A 144 -8.47 -8.03 21.06
CA LEU A 144 -9.03 -7.99 19.70
C LEU A 144 -9.00 -6.58 19.10
N VAL A 145 -9.40 -5.57 19.87
CA VAL A 145 -9.31 -4.15 19.46
C VAL A 145 -7.87 -3.76 19.13
N SER A 146 -6.91 -4.19 19.96
CA SER A 146 -5.49 -3.93 19.71
C SER A 146 -5.04 -4.52 18.36
N GLN A 147 -5.49 -5.74 18.03
CA GLN A 147 -5.18 -6.36 16.74
C GLN A 147 -5.86 -5.65 15.57
N ILE A 148 -7.12 -5.22 15.71
CA ILE A 148 -7.86 -4.44 14.70
C ILE A 148 -7.12 -3.15 14.34
N ILE A 149 -6.78 -2.33 15.33
CA ILE A 149 -6.05 -1.05 15.12
C ILE A 149 -4.65 -1.33 14.57
N TYR A 150 -4.01 -2.39 15.07
CA TYR A 150 -2.68 -2.76 14.61
C TYR A 150 -2.68 -3.09 13.11
N ASN A 151 -3.54 -4.02 12.69
CA ASN A 151 -3.66 -4.50 11.32
C ASN A 151 -4.18 -3.40 10.39
N SER A 152 -5.08 -2.53 10.84
CA SER A 152 -5.55 -1.37 10.07
C SER A 152 -4.41 -0.45 9.66
N GLY A 153 -3.48 -0.17 10.58
CA GLY A 153 -2.28 0.61 10.27
C GLY A 153 -1.32 -0.08 9.29
N ILE A 154 -1.19 -1.41 9.35
CA ILE A 154 -0.36 -2.17 8.39
C ILE A 154 -1.02 -2.20 7.00
N ALA A 155 -2.32 -2.45 6.94
CA ALA A 155 -3.10 -2.42 5.71
C ALA A 155 -2.95 -1.07 5.01
N TRP A 156 -3.12 0.03 5.76
CA TRP A 156 -2.92 1.38 5.23
C TRP A 156 -1.53 1.61 4.65
N LEU A 157 -0.46 1.24 5.38
CA LEU A 157 0.91 1.40 4.88
C LEU A 157 1.13 0.64 3.57
N LYS A 158 0.63 -0.60 3.46
CA LYS A 158 0.75 -1.41 2.23
C LYS A 158 0.00 -0.77 1.06
N TYR A 159 -1.14 -0.15 1.30
CA TYR A 159 -1.84 0.63 0.28
C TYR A 159 -1.05 1.86 -0.16
N GLN A 160 -0.42 2.59 0.76
CA GLN A 160 0.41 3.75 0.40
C GLN A 160 1.59 3.31 -0.46
N LEU A 161 2.33 2.28 -0.04
CA LEU A 161 3.46 1.76 -0.81
C LEU A 161 3.01 1.25 -2.19
N PHE A 162 1.86 0.59 -2.29
CA PHE A 162 1.29 0.20 -3.58
C PHE A 162 0.99 1.41 -4.47
N LYS A 163 0.37 2.48 -3.94
CA LYS A 163 0.12 3.72 -4.69
C LYS A 163 1.42 4.31 -5.24
N ILE A 164 2.44 4.41 -4.40
CA ILE A 164 3.78 4.93 -4.77
C ILE A 164 4.42 4.05 -5.85
N ALA A 165 4.46 2.73 -5.65
CA ALA A 165 5.05 1.79 -6.59
C ALA A 165 4.36 1.83 -7.96
N THR A 166 3.02 1.90 -7.96
CA THR A 166 2.21 1.98 -9.18
C THR A 166 2.48 3.28 -9.93
N PHE A 167 2.52 4.40 -9.21
CA PHE A 167 2.82 5.71 -9.79
C PHE A 167 4.20 5.73 -10.45
N ILE A 168 5.23 5.21 -9.78
CA ILE A 168 6.59 5.15 -10.30
C ILE A 168 6.67 4.25 -11.54
N PHE A 169 6.04 3.08 -11.50
CA PHE A 169 5.99 2.18 -12.66
C PHE A 169 5.33 2.86 -13.86
N GLY A 170 4.16 3.48 -13.65
CA GLY A 170 3.44 4.21 -14.70
C GLY A 170 4.22 5.41 -15.23
N LEU A 171 4.89 6.18 -14.35
CA LEU A 171 5.75 7.28 -14.74
C LEU A 171 6.92 6.81 -15.60
N GLY A 172 7.56 5.70 -15.23
CA GLY A 172 8.62 5.08 -16.03
C GLY A 172 8.16 4.69 -17.45
N LEU A 173 6.95 4.13 -17.58
CA LEU A 173 6.36 3.82 -18.88
C LEU A 173 6.16 5.09 -19.72
N ILE A 174 5.51 6.11 -19.16
CA ILE A 174 5.21 7.36 -19.87
C ILE A 174 6.50 8.06 -20.30
N LEU A 175 7.48 8.20 -19.39
CA LEU A 175 8.75 8.86 -19.69
C LEU A 175 9.55 8.09 -20.75
N SER A 176 9.52 6.76 -20.74
CA SER A 176 10.20 5.95 -21.76
C SER A 176 9.62 6.18 -23.15
N VAL A 177 8.28 6.25 -23.28
CA VAL A 177 7.60 6.56 -24.55
C VAL A 177 7.94 7.98 -25.02
N LEU A 178 7.86 8.98 -24.13
CA LEU A 178 8.20 10.37 -24.47
C LEU A 178 9.66 10.48 -24.93
N PHE A 179 10.58 9.82 -24.22
CA PHE A 179 11.99 9.83 -24.56
C PHE A 179 12.25 9.16 -25.91
N TYR A 180 11.59 8.04 -26.20
CA TYR A 180 11.64 7.42 -27.53
C TYR A 180 11.18 8.36 -28.65
N VAL A 181 10.08 9.10 -28.44
CA VAL A 181 9.58 10.09 -29.41
C VAL A 181 10.61 11.19 -29.65
N ILE A 182 11.23 11.71 -28.58
CA ILE A 182 12.28 12.74 -28.67
C ILE A 182 13.47 12.22 -29.49
N LEU A 183 13.96 11.01 -29.21
CA LEU A 183 15.06 10.39 -29.96
C LEU A 183 14.73 10.25 -31.45
N CYS A 184 13.47 9.95 -31.79
CA CYS A 184 13.02 9.87 -33.17
C CYS A 184 13.00 11.24 -33.87
N ILE A 185 12.56 12.30 -33.17
CA ILE A 185 12.53 13.66 -33.71
C ILE A 185 13.95 14.20 -33.89
N CYS A 186 14.80 14.10 -32.86
CA CYS A 186 16.17 14.63 -32.90
C CYS A 186 17.04 13.95 -33.95
N SER A 187 16.82 12.66 -34.23
CA SER A 187 17.57 11.93 -35.26
C SER A 187 17.19 12.29 -36.71
N ARG A 188 16.15 13.11 -36.92
CA ARG A 188 15.72 13.56 -38.26
C ARG A 188 16.34 14.91 -38.66
N PHE A 189 17.06 15.56 -37.76
CA PHE A 189 17.84 16.78 -37.99
C PHE A 189 19.33 16.44 -37.92
#